data_AF-A0A066PU57-F1
#
_entry.id   AF-A0A066PU57-F1
#
_cell.length_a   1.000
_cell.length_b   1.000
_cell.length_c   1.000
_cell.angle_alpha   90.00
_cell.angle_beta   90.00
_cell.angle_gamma   90.00
#
_symmetry.space_group_name_H-M   'P 1'
#
loop_
_entity.id
_entity.type
_entity.pdbx_description
1 polymer ?
#
loop_
_entity_poly.entity_id
_entity_poly.type
_entity_poly.pdbx_seq_one_letter_code
_entity_poly.pdbx_strand_id
1 'polypeptide(L)'
;MGATGATGAMGATGATGATGATGATGATGATGATGATGATGATGATGATGATGATGATGGNPCFAEGTRIATVRGDVPVEELVAGDVVVLHDGGTAPVVWLGYRTINLDRHARPEAVQPIVIDAGAIADGIPVRDLIVSPDHAFYLDGVLIPAKALVNGATIRQLRRSQVTYFHVELPQHAVLLAEDMAAESYLETGNRPAFENGGDAIILHPDFAQALRETGSCAPFAEEGAIVERVRARILARAGIETTDDADLKIRYRADGAAVITSRTAIPGYLTPDPRDRRVLGVKIGAMMLGDEPIALDHPALTEGWHDVETDGRWTGGAAVVPASLINGRTLTITVVGTLAYPAHGANRSVEAG
;
A
#
# COMPACT_ATOMS: atom_id res chain seq x y z
N MET A 1 -24.75 29.45 63.88
CA MET A 1 -23.98 29.74 62.66
C MET A 1 -23.12 28.52 62.37
N GLY A 2 -23.20 27.95 61.16
CA GLY A 2 -22.47 26.75 60.75
C GLY A 2 -21.22 27.10 59.94
N ALA A 3 -20.25 26.19 59.94
CA ALA A 3 -19.15 26.07 58.98
C ALA A 3 -18.69 24.60 59.00
N THR A 4 -19.00 23.82 57.96
CA THR A 4 -18.20 23.53 56.76
C THR A 4 -17.40 22.24 56.93
N GLY A 5 -17.77 21.22 56.14
CA GLY A 5 -17.23 19.86 56.21
C GLY A 5 -15.78 19.76 55.75
N ALA A 6 -15.04 18.80 56.34
CA ALA A 6 -13.68 18.48 55.96
C ALA A 6 -13.66 17.78 54.58
N THR A 7 -12.79 18.30 53.71
CA THR A 7 -12.46 17.81 52.36
C THR A 7 -11.98 16.35 52.39
N GLY A 8 -12.47 15.54 51.44
CA GLY A 8 -12.09 14.13 51.28
C GLY A 8 -10.63 13.93 50.86
N ALA A 9 -10.03 12.82 51.31
CA ALA A 9 -8.66 12.42 50.99
C ALA A 9 -8.48 12.06 49.51
N MET A 10 -7.31 12.41 48.97
CA MET A 10 -6.84 12.11 47.61
C MET A 10 -6.81 10.60 47.32
N GLY A 11 -7.31 10.17 46.16
CA GLY A 11 -7.30 8.77 45.73
C GLY A 11 -5.89 8.21 45.52
N ALA A 12 -5.71 6.93 45.81
CA ALA A 12 -4.43 6.23 45.70
C ALA A 12 -3.98 6.05 44.23
N THR A 13 -2.69 6.26 43.99
CA THR A 13 -1.99 5.98 42.72
C THR A 13 -2.17 4.53 42.30
N GLY A 14 -2.49 4.29 41.02
CA GLY A 14 -2.66 2.95 40.45
C GLY A 14 -1.39 2.10 40.48
N ALA A 15 -1.56 0.78 40.62
CA ALA A 15 -0.47 -0.18 40.77
C ALA A 15 0.35 -0.38 39.48
N THR A 16 1.67 -0.50 39.63
CA THR A 16 2.62 -0.91 38.58
C THR A 16 2.27 -2.29 38.00
N GLY A 17 2.28 -2.43 36.68
CA GLY A 17 1.98 -3.67 35.97
C GLY A 17 2.94 -4.83 36.29
N ALA A 18 2.46 -6.07 36.21
CA ALA A 18 3.15 -7.28 36.64
C ALA A 18 4.35 -7.66 35.74
N THR A 19 5.45 -8.08 36.36
CA THR A 19 6.60 -8.74 35.71
C THR A 19 6.19 -10.06 35.08
N GLY A 20 6.59 -10.30 33.82
CA GLY A 20 6.30 -11.54 33.09
C GLY A 20 6.83 -12.80 33.77
N ALA A 21 6.14 -13.93 33.60
CA ALA A 21 6.43 -15.18 34.30
C ALA A 21 7.80 -15.78 33.95
N THR A 22 8.56 -16.17 34.98
CA THR A 22 9.76 -17.01 34.86
C THR A 22 9.39 -18.36 34.23
N GLY A 23 10.11 -18.77 33.19
CA GLY A 23 9.90 -20.05 32.51
C GLY A 23 10.00 -21.25 33.46
N ALA A 24 9.20 -22.28 33.20
CA ALA A 24 9.09 -23.46 34.07
C ALA A 24 10.44 -24.18 34.25
N THR A 25 10.81 -24.45 35.50
CA THR A 25 11.91 -25.34 35.88
C THR A 25 11.67 -26.74 35.31
N GLY A 26 12.59 -27.25 34.50
CA GLY A 26 12.53 -28.60 33.95
C GLY A 26 12.43 -29.66 35.07
N ALA A 27 11.61 -30.69 34.85
CA ALA A 27 11.36 -31.73 35.85
C ALA A 27 12.67 -32.45 36.26
N THR A 28 12.87 -32.57 37.58
CA THR A 28 13.93 -33.36 38.20
C THR A 28 13.85 -34.81 37.72
N GLY A 29 14.90 -35.29 37.05
CA GLY A 29 15.01 -36.70 36.63
C GLY A 29 14.98 -37.63 37.85
N ALA A 30 14.18 -38.69 37.77
CA ALA A 30 14.11 -39.71 38.83
C ALA A 30 15.45 -40.44 38.97
N THR A 31 15.91 -40.55 40.22
CA THR A 31 17.07 -41.34 40.64
C THR A 31 16.91 -42.80 40.21
N GLY A 32 17.94 -43.34 39.55
CA GLY A 32 17.93 -44.67 38.95
C GLY A 32 17.93 -45.84 39.94
N ALA A 33 17.39 -46.97 39.49
CA ALA A 33 17.69 -48.29 39.98
C ALA A 33 18.27 -49.15 38.84
N THR A 34 19.32 -49.87 39.17
CA THR A 34 20.29 -50.57 38.30
C THR A 34 19.71 -51.73 37.47
N GLY A 35 20.16 -51.83 36.20
CA GLY A 35 20.43 -53.12 35.53
C GLY A 35 19.75 -53.39 34.18
N ALA A 36 20.45 -53.10 33.08
CA ALA A 36 20.67 -53.95 31.89
C ALA A 36 21.26 -53.09 30.75
N THR A 37 22.40 -53.49 30.21
CA THR A 37 23.06 -52.87 29.05
C THR A 37 22.11 -52.87 27.85
N GLY A 38 21.75 -51.68 27.34
CA GLY A 38 20.87 -51.55 26.18
C GLY A 38 21.15 -50.28 25.37
N ALA A 39 21.58 -50.49 24.12
CA ALA A 39 21.73 -49.58 22.98
C ALA A 39 22.55 -48.28 23.16
N THR A 40 23.56 -48.12 22.29
CA THR A 40 24.23 -46.85 21.98
C THR A 40 23.17 -45.75 21.78
N GLY A 41 23.14 -44.76 22.67
CA GLY A 41 22.28 -43.59 22.53
C GLY A 41 22.62 -42.86 21.22
N ALA A 42 21.59 -42.51 20.44
CA ALA A 42 21.75 -41.73 19.22
C ALA A 42 22.58 -40.46 19.48
N THR A 43 23.47 -40.13 18.55
CA THR A 43 24.20 -38.86 18.53
C THR A 43 23.24 -37.73 18.86
N GLY A 44 23.52 -37.00 19.95
CA GLY A 44 22.68 -35.89 20.39
C GLY A 44 22.43 -34.92 19.24
N ALA A 45 21.17 -34.52 19.05
CA ALA A 45 20.81 -33.56 18.03
C ALA A 45 21.71 -32.32 18.15
N THR A 46 22.29 -31.90 17.03
CA THR A 46 23.00 -30.63 16.91
C THR A 46 22.20 -29.55 17.63
N GLY A 47 22.82 -28.90 18.63
CA GLY A 47 22.17 -27.85 19.42
C GLY A 47 21.50 -26.85 18.50
N ALA A 48 20.25 -26.49 18.80
CA ALA A 48 19.48 -25.54 18.00
C ALA A 48 20.37 -24.33 17.70
N THR A 49 20.52 -24.02 16.41
CA THR A 49 21.10 -22.75 15.97
C THR A 49 20.46 -21.64 16.79
N GLY A 50 21.29 -20.87 17.51
CA GLY A 50 20.82 -19.80 18.39
C GLY A 50 19.81 -18.95 17.65
N ALA A 51 18.73 -18.57 18.33
CA ALA A 51 17.63 -17.82 17.74
C ALA A 51 18.18 -16.72 16.83
N THR A 52 17.84 -16.79 15.54
CA THR A 52 18.04 -15.68 14.60
C THR A 52 17.56 -14.43 15.33
N GLY A 53 18.46 -13.44 15.47
CA GLY A 53 18.17 -12.20 16.19
C GLY A 53 16.83 -11.61 15.75
N ALA A 54 16.08 -11.08 16.71
CA ALA A 54 14.71 -10.60 16.52
C ALA A 54 14.55 -9.90 15.16
N THR A 55 13.70 -10.48 14.31
CA THR A 55 13.22 -9.84 13.09
C THR A 55 12.56 -8.52 13.49
N GLY A 56 13.21 -7.38 13.19
CA GLY A 56 12.65 -6.04 13.42
C GLY A 56 11.33 -5.84 12.65
N ALA A 57 10.46 -4.93 13.10
CA ALA A 57 9.07 -4.72 12.67
C ALA A 57 8.86 -4.12 11.24
N THR A 58 7.72 -4.42 10.56
CA THR A 58 7.22 -3.66 9.37
C THR A 58 6.36 -2.55 9.85
N GLY A 59 6.52 -1.41 9.19
CA GLY A 59 5.41 -0.58 8.75
C GLY A 59 5.71 0.00 7.38
N GLY A 60 4.70 0.04 6.50
CA GLY A 60 4.67 0.90 5.31
C GLY A 60 4.47 2.31 5.82
N ASN A 61 5.57 2.93 6.24
CA ASN A 61 5.49 4.20 6.92
C ASN A 61 5.34 5.29 5.85
N PRO A 62 4.28 6.12 5.93
CA PRO A 62 4.07 7.19 4.96
C PRO A 62 5.16 8.24 5.12
N CYS A 63 5.98 8.43 4.09
CA CYS A 63 7.13 9.32 4.18
C CYS A 63 7.19 10.26 2.99
N PHE A 64 7.64 11.48 3.26
CA PHE A 64 8.04 12.42 2.24
C PHE A 64 9.48 12.13 1.83
N ALA A 65 9.82 12.25 0.55
CA ALA A 65 11.23 12.23 0.15
C ALA A 65 11.87 13.61 0.37
N GLU A 66 13.19 13.61 0.54
CA GLU A 66 14.03 14.82 0.56
C GLU A 66 13.65 15.81 -0.55
N GLY A 67 13.58 17.10 -0.20
CA GLY A 67 13.24 18.20 -1.10
C GLY A 67 11.73 18.48 -1.21
N THR A 68 10.88 17.65 -0.61
CA THR A 68 9.43 17.90 -0.52
C THR A 68 9.18 19.14 0.33
N ARG A 69 8.41 20.10 -0.17
CA ARG A 69 8.03 21.29 0.58
C ARG A 69 6.75 21.10 1.35
N ILE A 70 6.79 21.40 2.64
CA ILE A 70 5.65 21.37 3.56
C ILE A 70 5.22 22.80 3.85
N ALA A 71 3.93 23.10 3.69
CA ALA A 71 3.38 24.41 4.00
C ALA A 71 3.42 24.66 5.51
N THR A 72 3.99 25.78 5.91
CA THR A 72 4.05 26.21 7.31
C THR A 72 3.58 27.66 7.45
N VAL A 73 3.34 28.10 8.68
CA VAL A 73 3.00 29.51 8.97
C VAL A 73 4.10 30.51 8.58
N ARG A 74 5.32 30.02 8.30
CA ARG A 74 6.46 30.83 7.84
C ARG A 74 6.77 30.66 6.34
N GLY A 75 5.87 30.02 5.59
CA GLY A 75 6.01 29.68 4.18
C GLY A 75 6.37 28.20 3.95
N ASP A 76 6.68 27.86 2.71
CA ASP A 76 6.97 26.47 2.32
C ASP A 76 8.38 26.05 2.72
N VAL A 77 8.49 25.06 3.60
CA VAL A 77 9.75 24.60 4.19
C VAL A 77 10.10 23.22 3.64
N PRO A 78 11.33 22.98 3.13
CA PRO A 78 11.77 21.64 2.78
C PRO A 78 11.66 20.69 3.99
N VAL A 79 11.19 19.47 3.77
CA VAL A 79 10.92 18.52 4.87
C VAL A 79 12.18 18.21 5.70
N GLU A 80 13.36 18.23 5.08
CA GLU A 80 14.66 18.07 5.73
C GLU A 80 15.06 19.25 6.63
N GLU A 81 14.41 20.40 6.50
CA GLU A 81 14.63 21.60 7.32
C GLU A 81 13.56 21.79 8.41
N LEU A 82 12.50 20.97 8.43
CA LEU A 82 11.51 21.02 9.50
C LEU A 82 12.11 20.59 10.84
N VAL A 83 11.64 21.20 11.91
CA VAL A 83 12.02 20.81 13.28
C VAL A 83 10.81 20.73 14.19
N ALA A 84 10.92 19.99 15.29
CA ALA A 84 9.89 19.98 16.32
C ALA A 84 9.60 21.41 16.80
N GLY A 85 8.32 21.77 16.83
CA GLY A 85 7.82 23.11 17.13
C GLY A 85 7.47 23.94 15.89
N ASP A 86 7.96 23.60 14.70
CA ASP A 86 7.49 24.25 13.47
C ASP A 86 5.99 24.01 13.28
N VAL A 87 5.25 25.02 12.83
CA VAL A 87 3.79 24.97 12.73
C VAL A 87 3.37 24.79 11.28
N VAL A 88 2.88 23.60 10.93
CA VAL A 88 2.41 23.26 9.60
C VAL A 88 0.98 23.76 9.37
N VAL A 89 0.65 24.02 8.10
CA VAL A 89 -0.71 24.34 7.67
C VAL A 89 -1.46 23.05 7.35
N LEU A 90 -2.67 22.93 7.84
CA LEU A 90 -3.55 21.78 7.63
C LEU A 90 -4.54 22.05 6.49
N HIS A 91 -5.01 20.98 5.85
CA HIS A 91 -5.92 21.07 4.70
C HIS A 91 -7.28 21.71 5.03
N ASP A 92 -7.69 21.70 6.30
CA ASP A 92 -8.93 22.28 6.80
C ASP A 92 -8.80 23.77 7.15
N GLY A 93 -7.64 24.38 6.85
CA GLY A 93 -7.30 25.76 7.20
C GLY A 93 -6.76 25.92 8.63
N GLY A 94 -6.68 24.83 9.39
CA GLY A 94 -6.05 24.79 10.70
C GLY A 94 -4.52 24.78 10.64
N THR A 95 -3.90 24.66 11.81
CA THR A 95 -2.46 24.50 11.95
C THR A 95 -2.13 23.50 13.06
N ALA A 96 -0.97 22.88 13.00
CA ALA A 96 -0.48 21.99 14.06
C ALA A 96 1.05 22.10 14.21
N PRO A 97 1.58 21.99 15.44
CA PRO A 97 3.02 21.93 15.65
C PRO A 97 3.56 20.54 15.26
N VAL A 98 4.70 20.48 14.58
CA VAL A 98 5.49 19.25 14.44
C VAL A 98 5.94 18.84 15.84
N VAL A 99 5.62 17.62 16.28
CA VAL A 99 6.07 17.10 17.57
C VAL A 99 7.35 16.28 17.45
N TRP A 100 7.58 15.71 16.28
CA TRP A 100 8.77 14.93 15.98
C TRP A 100 9.00 14.83 14.47
N LEU A 101 10.27 14.82 14.08
CA LEU A 101 10.71 14.56 12.72
C LEU A 101 11.69 13.39 12.73
N GLY A 102 11.33 12.30 12.05
CA GLY A 102 12.22 11.17 11.80
C GLY A 102 12.73 11.19 10.37
N TYR A 103 13.89 10.60 10.12
CA TYR A 103 14.34 10.37 8.76
C TYR A 103 15.19 9.12 8.62
N ARG A 104 15.25 8.59 7.40
CA ARG A 104 16.07 7.43 7.10
C ARG A 104 16.47 7.40 5.65
N THR A 105 17.73 7.07 5.42
CA THR A 105 18.27 6.85 4.08
C THR A 105 18.32 5.36 3.78
N ILE A 106 17.74 4.97 2.64
CA ILE A 106 17.64 3.58 2.19
C ILE A 106 18.53 3.40 0.98
N ASN A 107 19.43 2.42 1.03
CA ASN A 107 20.12 1.94 -0.16
C ASN A 107 19.23 0.90 -0.87
N LEU A 108 18.70 1.30 -2.01
CA LEU A 108 17.75 0.51 -2.78
C LEU A 108 18.43 -0.59 -3.59
N ASP A 109 19.70 -0.42 -3.97
CA ASP A 109 20.46 -1.48 -4.67
C ASP A 109 20.73 -2.71 -3.78
N ARG A 110 20.65 -2.54 -2.45
CA ARG A 110 20.89 -3.59 -1.45
C ARG A 110 19.63 -3.98 -0.67
N HIS A 111 18.50 -3.34 -0.94
CA HIS A 111 17.26 -3.66 -0.25
C HIS A 111 16.78 -5.05 -0.68
N ALA A 112 16.19 -5.83 0.24
CA ALA A 112 15.71 -7.18 -0.08
C ALA A 112 14.46 -7.17 -1.00
N ARG A 113 13.70 -6.07 -0.94
CA ARG A 113 12.50 -5.80 -1.73
C ARG A 113 12.51 -4.34 -2.17
N PRO A 114 13.46 -3.89 -3.01
CA PRO A 114 13.60 -2.48 -3.38
C PRO A 114 12.30 -1.91 -3.91
N GLU A 115 11.57 -2.74 -4.63
CA GLU A 115 10.34 -2.40 -5.28
C GLU A 115 9.22 -1.97 -4.31
N ALA A 116 9.22 -2.49 -3.07
CA ALA A 116 8.27 -2.08 -2.03
C ALA A 116 8.57 -0.70 -1.42
N VAL A 117 9.74 -0.12 -1.70
CA VAL A 117 10.24 1.10 -1.04
C VAL A 117 10.78 2.15 -2.03
N GLN A 118 10.85 1.81 -3.32
CA GLN A 118 11.15 2.76 -4.39
C GLN A 118 10.11 3.89 -4.36
N PRO A 119 10.54 5.17 -4.41
CA PRO A 119 9.63 6.29 -4.30
C PRO A 119 8.64 6.33 -5.46
N ILE A 120 7.49 6.93 -5.20
CA ILE A 120 6.54 7.33 -6.22
C ILE A 120 6.71 8.82 -6.44
N VAL A 121 6.76 9.22 -7.71
CA VAL A 121 6.67 10.62 -8.11
C VAL A 121 5.29 10.88 -8.70
N ILE A 122 4.71 11.98 -8.24
CA ILE A 122 3.47 12.58 -8.74
C ILE A 122 3.90 13.87 -9.43
N ASP A 123 3.76 13.92 -10.75
CA ASP A 123 4.15 15.09 -11.54
C ASP A 123 3.30 16.32 -11.14
N ALA A 124 3.88 17.51 -11.27
CA ALA A 124 3.17 18.75 -10.98
C ALA A 124 1.82 18.83 -11.74
N GLY A 125 0.75 19.16 -11.02
CA GLY A 125 -0.59 19.27 -11.58
C GLY A 125 -1.25 17.93 -11.96
N ALA A 126 -0.72 16.78 -11.55
CA ALA A 126 -1.31 15.48 -11.89
C ALA A 126 -2.68 15.21 -11.22
N ILE A 127 -2.97 15.89 -10.11
CA ILE A 127 -4.13 15.61 -9.25
C ILE A 127 -5.27 16.60 -9.51
N ALA A 128 -4.92 17.89 -9.58
CA ALA A 128 -5.82 18.99 -9.91
C ALA A 128 -5.04 20.13 -10.58
N ASP A 129 -5.72 21.20 -10.98
CA ASP A 129 -5.09 22.39 -11.55
C ASP A 129 -4.05 22.96 -10.58
N GLY A 130 -2.77 22.85 -10.97
CA GLY A 130 -1.64 23.29 -10.15
C GLY A 130 -1.32 22.41 -8.94
N ILE A 131 -1.93 21.22 -8.79
CA ILE A 131 -1.72 20.33 -7.63
C ILE A 131 -1.17 18.95 -8.06
N PRO A 132 -0.04 18.51 -7.52
CA PRO A 132 0.88 19.28 -6.65
C PRO A 132 1.52 20.45 -7.44
N VAL A 133 1.98 21.50 -6.75
CA VAL A 133 2.59 22.68 -7.41
C VAL A 133 3.94 22.38 -8.05
N ARG A 134 4.60 21.31 -7.60
CA ARG A 134 5.87 20.76 -8.07
C ARG A 134 5.76 19.24 -8.08
N ASP A 135 6.72 18.57 -8.72
CA ASP A 135 6.82 17.12 -8.62
C ASP A 135 6.96 16.72 -7.14
N LEU A 136 6.01 15.92 -6.67
CA LEU A 136 5.97 15.44 -5.30
C LEU A 136 6.48 13.99 -5.26
N ILE A 137 7.46 13.74 -4.40
CA ILE A 137 8.10 12.42 -4.27
C ILE A 137 7.85 11.88 -2.87
N VAL A 138 7.24 10.71 -2.78
CA VAL A 138 6.81 10.10 -1.52
C VAL A 138 7.08 8.59 -1.51
N SER A 139 7.05 8.00 -0.32
CA SER A 139 7.03 6.54 -0.21
C SER A 139 5.71 5.96 -0.77
N PRO A 140 5.71 4.68 -1.22
CA PRO A 140 4.51 4.07 -1.82
C PRO A 140 3.24 4.16 -0.95
N ASP A 141 3.38 4.01 0.37
CA ASP A 141 2.25 3.98 1.30
C ASP A 141 1.84 5.37 1.82
N HIS A 142 2.50 6.44 1.38
CA HIS A 142 2.11 7.81 1.74
C HIS A 142 0.76 8.15 1.14
N ALA A 143 -0.24 8.45 1.96
CA ALA A 143 -1.59 8.72 1.51
C ALA A 143 -1.94 10.19 1.44
N PHE A 144 -2.88 10.43 0.55
CA PHE A 144 -3.41 11.75 0.25
C PHE A 144 -4.90 11.77 0.52
N TYR A 145 -5.36 12.88 1.09
CA TYR A 145 -6.78 13.09 1.37
C TYR A 145 -7.50 13.53 0.10
N LEU A 146 -8.22 12.59 -0.51
CA LEU A 146 -8.91 12.77 -1.79
C LEU A 146 -10.35 12.29 -1.64
N ASP A 147 -11.30 13.15 -1.96
CA ASP A 147 -12.74 12.84 -1.95
C ASP A 147 -13.24 12.23 -0.62
N GLY A 148 -12.66 12.65 0.51
CA GLY A 148 -13.08 12.23 1.86
C GLY A 148 -12.36 11.00 2.42
N VAL A 149 -11.40 10.43 1.69
CA VAL A 149 -10.65 9.24 2.10
C VAL A 149 -9.14 9.45 1.93
N LEU A 150 -8.33 8.71 2.67
CA LEU A 150 -6.89 8.64 2.52
C LEU A 150 -6.56 7.55 1.50
N ILE A 151 -5.96 7.94 0.37
CA ILE A 151 -5.57 7.04 -0.71
C ILE A 151 -4.04 7.01 -0.81
N PRO A 152 -3.37 5.85 -0.66
CA PRO A 152 -1.92 5.77 -0.74
C PRO A 152 -1.43 6.06 -2.17
N ALA A 153 -0.26 6.68 -2.29
CA ALA A 153 0.37 7.05 -3.55
C ALA A 153 0.47 5.87 -4.52
N LYS A 154 0.77 4.67 -3.99
CA LYS A 154 0.83 3.42 -4.76
C LYS A 154 -0.48 3.16 -5.49
N ALA A 155 -1.62 3.37 -4.82
CA ALA A 155 -2.93 3.16 -5.41
C ALA A 155 -3.28 4.20 -6.50
N LEU A 156 -2.49 5.26 -6.68
CA LEU A 156 -2.71 6.28 -7.71
C LEU A 156 -1.75 6.15 -8.91
N VAL A 157 -0.80 5.21 -8.88
CA VAL A 157 0.13 4.98 -9.99
C VAL A 157 -0.63 4.69 -11.27
N ASN A 158 -0.24 5.37 -12.35
CA ASN A 158 -0.82 5.21 -13.68
C ASN A 158 0.24 5.01 -14.77
N GLY A 159 1.53 5.08 -14.42
CA GLY A 159 2.66 4.89 -15.34
C GLY A 159 2.96 6.08 -16.25
N ALA A 160 2.20 7.17 -16.16
CA ALA A 160 2.39 8.40 -16.91
C ALA A 160 2.75 9.56 -15.99
N THR A 161 1.75 10.16 -15.34
CA THR A 161 1.90 11.32 -14.45
C THR A 161 2.12 10.94 -12.98
N ILE A 162 1.82 9.68 -12.63
CA ILE A 162 2.11 9.11 -11.31
C ILE A 162 2.81 7.78 -11.52
N ARG A 163 4.05 7.67 -11.06
CA ARG A 163 4.95 6.57 -11.44
C ARG A 163 5.94 6.23 -10.35
N GLN A 164 6.33 4.95 -10.30
CA GLN A 164 7.45 4.53 -9.46
C GLN A 164 8.77 5.04 -10.07
N LEU A 165 9.55 5.76 -9.26
CA LEU A 165 10.82 6.36 -9.63
C LEU A 165 11.96 5.46 -9.16
N ARG A 166 12.69 4.86 -10.11
CA ARG A 166 13.87 4.05 -9.78
C ARG A 166 15.03 4.94 -9.30
N ARG A 167 15.48 4.70 -8.07
CA ARG A 167 16.71 5.26 -7.49
C ARG A 167 17.58 4.17 -6.89
N SER A 168 18.88 4.43 -6.80
CA SER A 168 19.83 3.60 -6.02
C SER A 168 19.75 3.91 -4.52
N GLN A 169 19.28 5.11 -4.17
CA GLN A 169 19.17 5.59 -2.81
C GLN A 169 18.05 6.63 -2.68
N VAL A 170 17.41 6.68 -1.52
CA VAL A 170 16.40 7.70 -1.17
C VAL A 170 16.47 7.99 0.32
N THR A 171 16.32 9.26 0.71
CA THR A 171 16.10 9.67 2.09
C THR A 171 14.63 10.03 2.27
N TYR A 172 14.00 9.39 3.25
CA TYR A 172 12.61 9.58 3.61
C TYR A 172 12.51 10.28 4.96
N PHE A 173 11.53 11.17 5.08
CA PHE A 173 11.23 11.96 6.26
C PHE A 173 9.81 11.69 6.74
N HIS A 174 9.64 11.75 8.06
CA HIS A 174 8.41 11.40 8.75
C HIS A 174 8.01 12.54 9.69
N VAL A 175 6.92 13.22 9.35
CA VAL A 175 6.43 14.39 10.08
C VAL A 175 5.31 13.95 11.01
N GLU A 176 5.59 13.93 12.31
CA GLU A 176 4.62 13.59 13.35
C GLU A 176 3.96 14.84 13.91
N LEU A 177 2.64 14.79 14.07
CA LEU A 177 1.82 15.83 14.69
C LEU A 177 1.18 15.28 15.99
N PRO A 178 0.62 16.14 16.88
CA PRO A 178 0.02 15.69 18.13
C PRO A 178 -1.15 14.70 17.94
N GLN A 179 -1.79 14.76 16.78
CA GLN A 179 -2.85 13.87 16.33
C GLN A 179 -2.66 13.62 14.84
N HIS A 180 -3.19 12.50 14.33
CA HIS A 180 -3.23 12.27 12.89
C HIS A 180 -4.03 13.41 12.23
N ALA A 181 -3.43 14.07 11.26
CA ALA A 181 -4.07 15.14 10.50
C ALA A 181 -3.63 15.07 9.05
N VAL A 182 -4.09 16.02 8.24
CA VAL A 182 -3.69 16.16 6.85
C VAL A 182 -3.08 17.54 6.68
N LEU A 183 -1.78 17.54 6.39
CA LEU A 183 -0.99 18.74 6.11
C LEU A 183 -0.92 19.00 4.61
N LEU A 184 -0.36 20.14 4.21
CA LEU A 184 -0.13 20.47 2.81
C LEU A 184 1.33 20.25 2.44
N ALA A 185 1.58 19.37 1.47
CA ALA A 185 2.89 19.09 0.89
C ALA A 185 2.85 19.38 -0.61
N GLU A 186 3.64 20.36 -1.07
CA GLU A 186 3.53 20.88 -2.46
C GLU A 186 2.07 21.23 -2.81
N ASP A 187 1.34 21.85 -1.88
CA ASP A 187 -0.11 22.12 -1.88
C ASP A 187 -1.04 20.90 -2.00
N MET A 188 -0.49 19.70 -2.02
CA MET A 188 -1.24 18.46 -1.98
C MET A 188 -1.59 18.09 -0.54
N ALA A 189 -2.87 17.79 -0.29
CA ALA A 189 -3.36 17.35 1.01
C ALA A 189 -2.83 15.94 1.33
N ALA A 190 -1.80 15.89 2.17
CA ALA A 190 -1.01 14.71 2.47
C ALA A 190 -1.16 14.35 3.95
N GLU A 191 -1.25 13.05 4.27
CA GLU A 191 -1.40 12.63 5.65
C GLU A 191 -0.15 12.98 6.47
N SER A 192 -0.36 13.37 7.73
CA SER A 192 0.71 13.41 8.72
C SER A 192 0.90 12.03 9.33
N TYR A 193 2.02 11.82 9.99
CA TYR A 193 2.21 10.61 10.79
C TYR A 193 1.54 10.71 12.16
N LEU A 194 1.05 9.56 12.65
CA LEU A 194 0.65 9.33 14.04
C LEU A 194 1.66 8.39 14.69
N GLU A 195 2.15 8.73 15.89
CA GLU A 195 3.01 7.81 16.66
C GLU A 195 2.32 6.45 16.82
N THR A 196 2.96 5.42 16.26
CA THR A 196 2.47 4.04 16.25
C THR A 196 3.56 3.07 16.73
N GLY A 197 4.53 3.55 17.52
CA GLY A 197 5.69 2.81 17.99
C GLY A 197 6.83 2.69 16.96
N ASN A 198 6.76 3.38 15.81
CA ASN A 198 7.73 3.19 14.72
C ASN A 198 8.90 4.18 14.72
N ARG A 199 9.00 5.08 15.70
CA ARG A 199 10.13 6.03 15.80
C ARG A 199 11.51 5.34 15.71
N PRO A 200 11.77 4.18 16.34
CA PRO A 200 13.06 3.48 16.21
C PRO A 200 13.42 3.06 14.77
N ALA A 201 12.43 2.93 13.88
CA ALA A 201 12.70 2.65 12.47
C ALA A 201 13.33 3.86 11.72
N PHE A 202 13.29 5.05 12.31
CA PHE A 202 13.80 6.31 11.77
C PHE A 202 14.85 6.98 12.66
N GLU A 203 15.15 6.41 13.82
CA GLU A 203 16.30 6.84 14.62
C GLU A 203 17.57 6.35 13.91
N ASN A 204 18.25 7.26 13.21
CA ASN A 204 19.50 7.05 12.48
C ASN A 204 20.46 6.04 13.15
N GLY A 205 20.48 4.83 12.62
CA GLY A 205 21.45 3.82 13.01
C GLY A 205 22.70 3.75 12.13
N GLY A 206 22.75 4.40 10.95
CA GLY A 206 23.84 4.22 9.97
C GLY A 206 24.03 2.80 9.42
N ASP A 207 23.34 1.82 10.01
CA ASP A 207 23.37 0.41 9.67
C ASP A 207 22.31 0.06 8.62
N ALA A 208 22.64 -0.93 7.79
CA ALA A 208 21.76 -1.48 6.77
C ALA A 208 20.59 -2.24 7.41
N ILE A 209 19.54 -1.52 7.80
CA ILE A 209 18.32 -2.16 8.27
C ILE A 209 17.39 -2.34 7.07
N ILE A 210 16.83 -3.54 6.94
CA ILE A 210 15.79 -3.90 5.97
C ILE A 210 14.46 -3.35 6.49
N LEU A 211 13.65 -2.72 5.64
CA LEU A 211 12.27 -2.42 5.99
C LEU A 211 11.40 -3.70 5.84
N HIS A 212 10.47 -3.91 6.79
CA HIS A 212 9.20 -4.68 6.70
C HIS A 212 9.03 -6.18 7.23
N PRO A 213 8.36 -6.50 8.42
CA PRO A 213 7.14 -7.45 8.60
C PRO A 213 5.73 -6.96 9.22
N ASP A 214 4.59 -7.04 8.47
CA ASP A 214 3.26 -6.34 8.55
C ASP A 214 2.55 -6.12 9.92
N PHE A 215 2.42 -4.88 10.43
CA PHE A 215 1.52 -4.60 11.57
C PHE A 215 0.90 -3.19 11.72
N ALA A 216 1.14 -2.22 10.83
CA ALA A 216 0.67 -0.84 11.04
C ALA A 216 -0.71 -0.51 10.42
N GLN A 217 -1.20 -1.33 9.49
CA GLN A 217 -2.41 -0.99 8.74
C GLN A 217 -3.65 -0.91 9.63
N ALA A 218 -3.86 -1.85 10.55
CA ALA A 218 -5.01 -1.82 11.46
C ALA A 218 -4.97 -0.62 12.42
N LEU A 219 -3.79 -0.18 12.88
CA LEU A 219 -3.64 1.01 13.72
C LEU A 219 -3.87 2.30 12.92
N ARG A 220 -3.41 2.33 11.67
CA ARG A 220 -3.66 3.44 10.76
C ARG A 220 -5.14 3.54 10.41
N GLU A 221 -5.81 2.44 10.08
CA GLU A 221 -7.24 2.41 9.79
C GLU A 221 -8.12 2.80 10.99
N THR A 222 -7.68 2.53 12.22
CA THR A 222 -8.44 2.86 13.44
C THR A 222 -8.09 4.23 14.04
N GLY A 223 -6.89 4.74 13.79
CA GLY A 223 -6.37 5.99 14.36
C GLY A 223 -6.27 7.17 13.39
N SER A 224 -6.57 6.97 12.10
CA SER A 224 -6.52 8.04 11.10
C SER A 224 -7.69 9.01 11.24
N CYS A 225 -7.45 10.27 10.84
CA CYS A 225 -8.48 11.32 10.81
C CYS A 225 -9.53 11.13 9.70
N ALA A 226 -9.33 10.17 8.80
CA ALA A 226 -10.26 9.83 7.72
C ALA A 226 -10.13 8.35 7.34
N PRO A 227 -11.16 7.75 6.71
CA PRO A 227 -11.10 6.36 6.25
C PRO A 227 -9.96 6.17 5.24
N PHE A 228 -9.23 5.08 5.39
CA PHE A 228 -8.20 4.67 4.45
C PHE A 228 -8.79 3.74 3.37
N ALA A 229 -8.43 3.96 2.11
CA ALA A 229 -8.93 3.15 0.99
C ALA A 229 -7.88 2.99 -0.10
N GLU A 230 -7.52 1.74 -0.42
CA GLU A 230 -6.70 1.42 -1.59
C GLU A 230 -7.54 1.08 -2.83
N GLU A 231 -8.83 0.80 -2.62
CA GLU A 231 -9.79 0.39 -3.64
C GLU A 231 -11.22 0.86 -3.31
N GLY A 232 -12.15 0.59 -4.23
CA GLY A 232 -13.56 0.92 -4.10
C GLY A 232 -13.99 2.17 -4.87
N ALA A 233 -15.30 2.44 -4.85
CA ALA A 233 -15.92 3.41 -5.76
C ALA A 233 -15.37 4.85 -5.66
N ILE A 234 -14.86 5.26 -4.49
CA ILE A 234 -14.25 6.59 -4.34
C ILE A 234 -12.87 6.60 -5.02
N VAL A 235 -12.04 5.59 -4.75
CA VAL A 235 -10.69 5.45 -5.34
C VAL A 235 -10.79 5.38 -6.86
N GLU A 236 -11.74 4.61 -7.39
CA GLU A 236 -11.93 4.50 -8.84
C GLU A 236 -12.36 5.82 -9.51
N ARG A 237 -13.22 6.61 -8.86
CA ARG A 237 -13.53 7.97 -9.36
C ARG A 237 -12.31 8.89 -9.36
N VAL A 238 -11.49 8.83 -8.31
CA VAL A 238 -10.26 9.62 -8.21
C VAL A 238 -9.28 9.21 -9.32
N ARG A 239 -9.06 7.90 -9.52
CA ARG A 239 -8.22 7.37 -10.61
C ARG A 239 -8.72 7.83 -11.98
N ALA A 240 -10.01 7.69 -12.26
CA ALA A 240 -10.60 8.12 -13.52
C ALA A 240 -10.36 9.62 -13.79
N ARG A 241 -10.49 10.46 -12.76
CA ARG A 241 -10.21 11.90 -12.85
C ARG A 241 -8.73 12.19 -13.17
N ILE A 242 -7.81 11.50 -12.51
CA ILE A 242 -6.36 11.63 -12.76
C ILE A 242 -6.01 11.18 -14.19
N LEU A 243 -6.58 10.06 -14.64
CA LEU A 243 -6.35 9.53 -15.98
C LEU A 243 -6.84 10.49 -17.07
N ALA A 244 -8.09 10.98 -16.94
CA ALA A 244 -8.65 11.96 -17.87
C ALA A 244 -7.79 13.23 -17.92
N ARG A 245 -7.27 13.67 -16.77
CA ARG A 245 -6.38 14.82 -16.68
C ARG A 245 -5.02 14.60 -17.33
N ALA A 246 -4.49 13.38 -17.26
CA ALA A 246 -3.27 12.99 -17.96
C ALA A 246 -3.46 12.85 -19.49
N GLY A 247 -4.67 13.11 -20.02
CA GLY A 247 -5.01 12.88 -21.42
C GLY A 247 -4.99 11.40 -21.79
N ILE A 248 -5.10 10.51 -20.80
CA ILE A 248 -5.13 9.08 -21.00
C ILE A 248 -6.59 8.70 -21.22
N GLU A 249 -6.90 8.36 -22.47
CA GLU A 249 -8.23 7.86 -22.83
C GLU A 249 -8.41 6.44 -22.28
N THR A 250 -9.45 6.28 -21.45
CA THR A 250 -9.96 4.96 -21.11
C THR A 250 -10.87 4.49 -22.25
N THR A 251 -10.57 3.38 -22.90
CA THR A 251 -11.38 2.83 -23.99
C THR A 251 -12.09 1.54 -23.57
N ASP A 252 -13.03 1.07 -24.38
CA ASP A 252 -13.27 -0.36 -24.52
C ASP A 252 -12.09 -0.93 -25.33
N ASP A 253 -11.52 -2.07 -24.92
CA ASP A 253 -10.40 -2.67 -25.65
C ASP A 253 -10.87 -3.11 -27.06
N ALA A 254 -10.45 -2.38 -28.10
CA ALA A 254 -10.84 -2.64 -29.49
C ALA A 254 -10.36 -4.02 -30.01
N ASP A 255 -9.39 -4.64 -29.32
CA ASP A 255 -8.85 -5.96 -29.60
C ASP A 255 -9.45 -7.06 -28.71
N LEU A 256 -10.35 -6.71 -27.78
CA LEU A 256 -11.08 -7.66 -26.95
C LEU A 256 -12.03 -8.49 -27.81
N LYS A 257 -11.81 -9.80 -27.83
CA LYS A 257 -12.59 -10.74 -28.62
C LYS A 257 -13.08 -11.88 -27.75
N ILE A 258 -14.34 -12.24 -27.92
CA ILE A 258 -14.89 -13.49 -27.40
C ILE A 258 -14.86 -14.52 -28.53
N ARG A 259 -14.08 -15.58 -28.35
CA ARG A 259 -13.98 -16.71 -29.29
C ARG A 259 -14.57 -17.96 -28.68
N TYR A 260 -15.45 -18.64 -29.39
CA TYR A 260 -16.02 -19.90 -28.94
C TYR A 260 -15.17 -21.08 -29.40
N ARG A 261 -14.79 -21.95 -28.46
CA ARG A 261 -14.14 -23.24 -28.72
C ARG A 261 -15.15 -24.24 -29.27
N ALA A 262 -14.67 -25.30 -29.90
CA ALA A 262 -15.51 -26.37 -30.44
C ALA A 262 -16.33 -27.11 -29.36
N ASP A 263 -15.87 -27.08 -28.11
CA ASP A 263 -16.58 -27.62 -26.95
C ASP A 263 -17.68 -26.68 -26.40
N GLY A 264 -17.85 -25.49 -26.98
CA GLY A 264 -18.84 -24.49 -26.57
C GLY A 264 -18.35 -23.50 -25.49
N ALA A 265 -17.11 -23.62 -25.00
CA ALA A 265 -16.55 -22.66 -24.06
C ALA A 265 -16.25 -21.32 -24.76
N ALA A 266 -16.47 -20.21 -24.06
CA ALA A 266 -16.09 -18.89 -24.53
C ALA A 266 -14.70 -18.52 -24.02
N VAL A 267 -13.85 -18.00 -24.89
CA VAL A 267 -12.50 -17.53 -24.57
C VAL A 267 -12.45 -16.03 -24.80
N ILE A 268 -12.29 -15.28 -23.71
CA ILE A 268 -12.11 -13.83 -23.72
C ILE A 268 -10.63 -13.56 -23.96
N THR A 269 -10.28 -13.00 -25.12
CA THR A 269 -8.88 -12.68 -25.47
C THR A 269 -8.66 -11.20 -25.67
N SER A 270 -7.59 -10.68 -25.10
CA SER A 270 -7.12 -9.29 -25.24
C SER A 270 -5.65 -9.28 -25.66
N ARG A 271 -5.26 -8.32 -26.52
CA ARG A 271 -3.86 -8.07 -26.91
C ARG A 271 -3.28 -6.80 -26.28
N THR A 272 -4.15 -5.91 -25.81
CA THR A 272 -3.81 -4.56 -25.34
C THR A 272 -4.77 -4.17 -24.22
N ALA A 273 -4.49 -4.61 -22.99
CA ALA A 273 -5.10 -3.96 -21.84
C ALA A 273 -4.27 -4.22 -20.58
N ILE A 274 -3.76 -3.13 -20.01
CA ILE A 274 -3.47 -3.02 -18.57
C ILE A 274 -4.08 -1.68 -18.12
N PRO A 275 -5.31 -1.64 -17.59
CA PRO A 275 -5.71 -0.51 -16.77
C PRO A 275 -4.83 -0.44 -15.51
N GLY A 276 -4.15 0.70 -15.39
CA GLY A 276 -2.91 0.92 -14.65
C GLY A 276 -2.99 0.96 -13.13
N TYR A 277 -4.03 0.41 -12.48
CA TYR A 277 -3.89 0.09 -11.06
C TYR A 277 -3.01 -1.16 -10.83
N LEU A 278 -2.44 -1.71 -11.89
CA LEU A 278 -1.19 -2.46 -11.89
C LEU A 278 -0.11 -1.50 -12.44
N THR A 279 0.75 -0.88 -11.63
CA THR A 279 1.53 -1.53 -10.58
C THR A 279 1.85 -0.58 -9.40
N PRO A 280 1.05 -0.59 -8.32
CA PRO A 280 1.47 -0.16 -6.99
C PRO A 280 2.42 -1.17 -6.37
N ASP A 281 2.14 -2.46 -6.61
CA ASP A 281 2.83 -3.59 -6.01
C ASP A 281 3.73 -4.27 -7.04
N PRO A 282 5.02 -3.97 -7.04
CA PRO A 282 5.97 -4.63 -7.91
C PRO A 282 6.26 -6.11 -7.58
N ARG A 283 5.56 -6.69 -6.58
CA ARG A 283 5.43 -8.14 -6.39
C ARG A 283 4.30 -8.73 -7.25
N ASP A 284 3.46 -7.91 -7.88
CA ASP A 284 2.44 -8.40 -8.80
C ASP A 284 3.10 -8.88 -10.09
N ARG A 285 3.15 -10.20 -10.25
CA ARG A 285 3.72 -10.88 -11.41
C ARG A 285 2.65 -11.41 -12.36
N ARG A 286 1.39 -10.98 -12.21
CA ARG A 286 0.31 -11.40 -13.10
C ARG A 286 0.64 -10.99 -14.54
N VAL A 287 0.35 -11.88 -15.49
CA VAL A 287 0.34 -11.54 -16.92
C VAL A 287 -1.04 -10.96 -17.18
N LEU A 288 -1.14 -9.68 -17.51
CA LEU A 288 -2.39 -8.93 -17.39
C LEU A 288 -3.14 -8.83 -18.73
N GLY A 289 -4.47 -8.95 -18.65
CA GLY A 289 -5.43 -8.63 -19.71
C GLY A 289 -6.44 -7.58 -19.25
N VAL A 290 -7.72 -7.72 -19.60
CA VAL A 290 -8.78 -6.78 -19.17
C VAL A 290 -9.36 -7.15 -17.80
N LYS A 291 -9.88 -6.17 -17.04
CA LYS A 291 -10.69 -6.40 -15.83
C LYS A 291 -12.17 -6.46 -16.19
N ILE A 292 -12.83 -7.58 -15.93
CA ILE A 292 -14.25 -7.76 -16.21
C ILE A 292 -15.06 -7.31 -14.99
N GLY A 293 -15.98 -6.36 -15.19
CA GLY A 293 -16.88 -5.85 -14.16
C GLY A 293 -18.23 -6.58 -14.11
N ALA A 294 -18.68 -7.13 -15.24
CA ALA A 294 -19.87 -7.97 -15.30
C ALA A 294 -19.83 -8.97 -16.46
N MET A 295 -20.52 -10.09 -16.30
CA MET A 295 -20.75 -11.09 -17.35
C MET A 295 -22.23 -11.47 -17.40
N MET A 296 -22.80 -11.50 -18.60
CA MET A 296 -24.23 -11.73 -18.82
C MET A 296 -24.46 -12.77 -19.93
N LEU A 297 -25.45 -13.64 -19.76
CA LEU A 297 -26.02 -14.51 -20.79
C LEU A 297 -27.44 -14.06 -21.10
N GLY A 298 -27.57 -13.13 -22.05
CA GLY A 298 -28.80 -12.34 -22.19
C GLY A 298 -28.99 -11.47 -20.94
N ASP A 299 -30.08 -11.69 -20.20
CA ASP A 299 -30.40 -10.95 -18.97
C ASP A 299 -29.94 -11.68 -17.69
N GLU A 300 -29.34 -12.87 -17.80
CA GLU A 300 -28.88 -13.64 -16.64
C GLU A 300 -27.40 -13.35 -16.31
N PRO A 301 -27.07 -12.88 -15.10
CA PRO A 301 -25.70 -12.63 -14.71
C PRO A 301 -24.94 -13.92 -14.40
N ILE A 302 -23.66 -13.96 -14.77
CA ILE A 302 -22.69 -14.94 -14.26
C ILE A 302 -21.87 -14.25 -13.16
N ALA A 303 -21.90 -14.82 -11.95
CA ALA A 303 -21.11 -14.31 -10.84
C ALA A 303 -19.61 -14.39 -11.16
N LEU A 304 -18.85 -13.31 -10.92
CA LEU A 304 -17.43 -13.26 -11.25
C LEU A 304 -16.59 -14.16 -10.35
N ASP A 305 -17.05 -14.47 -9.14
CA ASP A 305 -16.44 -15.40 -8.19
C ASP A 305 -16.85 -16.87 -8.45
N HIS A 306 -17.56 -17.15 -9.53
CA HIS A 306 -18.05 -18.50 -9.81
C HIS A 306 -16.89 -19.52 -9.90
N PRO A 307 -16.97 -20.67 -9.19
CA PRO A 307 -15.84 -21.60 -9.03
C PRO A 307 -15.36 -22.27 -10.32
N ALA A 308 -16.20 -22.29 -11.36
CA ALA A 308 -15.84 -22.82 -12.68
C ALA A 308 -14.97 -21.87 -13.53
N LEU A 309 -14.78 -20.61 -13.10
CA LEU A 309 -13.94 -19.62 -13.77
C LEU A 309 -12.50 -19.73 -13.25
N THR A 310 -11.74 -20.68 -13.81
CA THR A 310 -10.40 -21.03 -13.33
C THR A 310 -9.30 -20.69 -14.33
N GLU A 311 -9.50 -21.02 -15.61
CA GLU A 311 -8.48 -20.83 -16.65
C GLU A 311 -8.40 -19.36 -17.09
N GLY A 312 -7.23 -18.74 -16.87
CA GLY A 312 -6.95 -17.37 -17.29
C GLY A 312 -7.66 -16.29 -16.47
N TRP A 313 -8.19 -16.65 -15.31
CA TRP A 313 -8.78 -15.72 -14.35
C TRP A 313 -7.86 -15.56 -13.13
N HIS A 314 -7.76 -14.35 -12.61
CA HIS A 314 -7.13 -14.07 -11.32
C HIS A 314 -8.15 -14.07 -10.19
N ASP A 315 -7.74 -13.71 -8.97
CA ASP A 315 -8.65 -13.55 -7.85
C ASP A 315 -9.66 -12.42 -8.09
N VAL A 316 -10.83 -12.53 -7.44
CA VAL A 316 -11.89 -11.54 -7.53
C VAL A 316 -11.55 -10.33 -6.66
N GLU A 317 -11.77 -9.13 -7.20
CA GLU A 317 -11.60 -7.84 -6.54
C GLU A 317 -12.99 -7.20 -6.35
N THR A 318 -13.11 -6.19 -5.49
CA THR A 318 -14.41 -5.61 -5.07
C THR A 318 -15.22 -4.99 -6.21
N ASP A 319 -14.56 -4.60 -7.29
CA ASP A 319 -15.11 -3.93 -8.48
C ASP A 319 -15.00 -4.79 -9.75
N GLY A 320 -14.49 -6.02 -9.70
CA GLY A 320 -14.42 -6.90 -10.87
C GLY A 320 -13.41 -8.04 -10.74
N ARG A 321 -13.04 -8.65 -11.86
CA ARG A 321 -12.09 -9.76 -11.90
C ARG A 321 -11.17 -9.70 -13.12
N TRP A 322 -9.87 -9.82 -12.89
CA TRP A 322 -8.87 -9.76 -13.95
C TRP A 322 -8.78 -11.03 -14.79
N THR A 323 -8.53 -10.82 -16.08
CA THR A 323 -8.12 -11.86 -17.03
C THR A 323 -6.60 -11.86 -17.21
N GLY A 324 -6.04 -13.02 -17.56
CA GLY A 324 -4.64 -13.19 -17.89
C GLY A 324 -4.29 -12.94 -19.37
N GLY A 325 -5.09 -12.12 -20.07
CA GLY A 325 -5.04 -11.93 -21.53
C GLY A 325 -5.80 -12.98 -22.35
N ALA A 326 -6.09 -14.15 -21.76
CA ALA A 326 -6.95 -15.18 -22.33
C ALA A 326 -7.70 -15.96 -21.23
N ALA A 327 -8.92 -15.54 -20.90
CA ALA A 327 -9.75 -16.16 -19.85
C ALA A 327 -10.87 -17.03 -20.43
N VAL A 328 -11.20 -18.15 -19.77
CA VAL A 328 -12.21 -19.10 -20.26
C VAL A 328 -13.46 -19.08 -19.40
N VAL A 329 -14.61 -18.96 -20.05
CA VAL A 329 -15.93 -19.25 -19.48
C VAL A 329 -16.37 -20.62 -20.01
N PRO A 330 -16.48 -21.65 -19.16
CA PRO A 330 -16.72 -23.02 -19.60
C PRO A 330 -18.10 -23.18 -20.24
N ALA A 331 -18.20 -24.15 -21.16
CA ALA A 331 -19.43 -24.45 -21.89
C ALA A 331 -20.63 -24.73 -20.98
N SER A 332 -20.39 -25.30 -19.79
CA SER A 332 -21.42 -25.59 -18.77
C SER A 332 -22.08 -24.33 -18.20
N LEU A 333 -21.40 -23.18 -18.25
CA LEU A 333 -21.99 -21.89 -17.90
C LEU A 333 -22.68 -21.26 -19.10
N ILE A 334 -22.00 -21.29 -20.26
CA ILE A 334 -22.49 -20.67 -21.50
C ILE A 334 -23.81 -21.30 -21.98
N ASN A 335 -23.91 -22.64 -21.93
CA ASN A 335 -25.06 -23.41 -22.43
C ASN A 335 -25.51 -23.01 -23.84
N GLY A 336 -24.54 -22.73 -24.73
CA GLY A 336 -24.78 -22.32 -26.12
C GLY A 336 -25.33 -20.90 -26.30
N ARG A 337 -25.40 -20.08 -25.24
CA ARG A 337 -25.90 -18.70 -25.30
C ARG A 337 -24.78 -17.69 -25.56
N THR A 338 -25.15 -16.51 -26.06
CA THR A 338 -24.21 -15.41 -26.27
C THR A 338 -23.77 -14.82 -24.94
N LEU A 339 -22.45 -14.67 -24.77
CA LEU A 339 -21.85 -14.03 -23.61
C LEU A 339 -21.63 -12.55 -23.92
N THR A 340 -22.13 -11.69 -23.05
CA THR A 340 -21.82 -10.26 -23.04
C THR A 340 -20.98 -9.95 -21.80
N ILE A 341 -20.00 -9.07 -21.94
CA ILE A 341 -19.13 -8.66 -20.84
C ILE A 341 -19.12 -7.14 -20.74
N THR A 342 -19.04 -6.65 -19.51
CA THR A 342 -18.75 -5.25 -19.21
C THR A 342 -17.33 -5.18 -18.68
N VAL A 343 -16.50 -4.32 -19.26
CA VAL A 343 -15.13 -4.13 -18.81
C VAL A 343 -15.09 -2.97 -17.82
N VAL A 344 -14.30 -3.11 -16.75
CA VAL A 344 -13.98 -1.98 -15.86
C VAL A 344 -12.91 -1.18 -16.58
N GLY A 345 -13.26 0.05 -16.99
CA GLY A 345 -12.56 0.91 -17.95
C GLY A 345 -11.11 0.52 -18.29
N THR A 346 -10.83 0.24 -19.56
CA THR A 346 -9.47 -0.13 -19.99
C THR A 346 -8.64 1.10 -20.32
N LEU A 347 -7.32 1.05 -20.12
CA LEU A 347 -6.40 2.07 -20.63
C LEU A 347 -5.74 1.57 -21.92
N ALA A 348 -5.63 2.45 -22.91
CA ALA A 348 -4.78 2.20 -24.07
C ALA A 348 -3.30 2.39 -23.69
N TYR A 349 -2.46 1.38 -23.93
CA TYR A 349 -1.00 1.45 -23.72
C TYR A 349 -0.23 0.78 -24.87
N PRO A 350 0.91 1.33 -25.34
CA PRO A 350 1.47 2.64 -24.99
C PRO A 350 0.70 3.77 -25.67
N ALA A 351 0.76 4.99 -25.12
CA ALA A 351 0.26 6.17 -25.80
C ALA A 351 1.00 6.32 -27.15
N HIS A 352 0.35 5.93 -28.25
CA HIS A 352 0.90 6.12 -29.58
C HIS A 352 0.93 7.62 -29.87
N GLY A 353 2.11 8.25 -29.72
CA GLY A 353 2.24 9.69 -29.88
C GLY A 353 3.63 10.30 -29.71
N ALA A 354 4.71 9.58 -30.04
CA ALA A 354 6.01 10.20 -30.31
C ALA A 354 6.55 9.66 -31.64
N ASN A 355 6.11 10.32 -32.71
CA ASN A 355 6.52 10.09 -34.07
C ASN A 355 8.07 10.19 -34.17
N ARG A 356 8.75 9.08 -34.46
CA ARG A 356 10.05 9.11 -35.13
C ARG A 356 9.86 8.52 -36.52
N SER A 357 9.49 9.39 -37.44
CA SER A 357 9.83 9.22 -38.84
C SER A 357 11.34 9.01 -38.95
N VAL A 358 11.76 7.79 -39.25
CA VAL A 358 13.01 7.56 -39.97
C VAL A 358 12.59 7.06 -41.33
N GLU A 359 12.65 7.97 -42.29
CA GLU A 359 12.65 7.65 -43.71
C GLU A 359 13.79 6.66 -43.98
N ALA A 360 13.44 5.52 -44.57
CA ALA A 360 14.37 4.71 -45.34
C ALA A 360 13.68 4.45 -46.69
N GLY A 361 14.06 5.25 -47.67
CA GLY A 361 13.68 5.19 -49.08
C GLY A 361 14.59 6.12 -49.85
#